data_AF-A0A098ECG2-F1
#
_entry.id   AF-A0A098ECG2-F1
#
_cell.length_a   1.000
_cell.length_b   1.000
_cell.length_c   1.000
_cell.angle_alpha   90.00
_cell.angle_beta   90.00
_cell.angle_gamma   90.00
#
_symmetry.space_group_name_H-M   'P 1'
#
loop_
_entity.id
_entity.type
_entity.pdbx_description
1 polymer ?
#
loop_
_entity_poly.entity_id
_entity_poly.type
_entity_poly.pdbx_seq_one_letter_code
_entity_poly.pdbx_strand_id
1 'polypeptide(L)'
;MTIHYYKQGKFYLYLGDCLEVLKELPENHFDMIFADPPYNLSNGGFTCHAGKAVSVNKGKWDKSKGVEKDFKFHKEWINACKRVLKPEGTIWISGTYHSIYACGFALQLEGYKILNDICWFKPNASPNLSCRYFTASHETLIWAIKDPKAKHTFNYELMKEGDWHKEDILKKENKQMRSVWAIGTPKAIEKRFGKHPTQKSEDLLKRIVLASTKKGDLILDPFTGSSTTGLVSYLCGRYFVGIDTEKDYLDLSIKRFEELKKNMESKLTRFNKNDTK
;
A
#
# COMPACT_ATOMS: atom_id res chain seq x y z
N MET A 1 -13.88 5.36 21.82
CA MET A 1 -12.41 5.30 21.93
C MET A 1 -11.99 3.89 21.58
N THR A 2 -11.62 3.71 20.32
CA THR A 2 -11.18 2.45 19.75
C THR A 2 -9.84 2.14 20.38
N ILE A 3 -9.78 1.01 21.08
CA ILE A 3 -8.55 0.53 21.69
C ILE A 3 -7.69 -0.05 20.56
N HIS A 4 -6.40 0.28 20.57
CA HIS A 4 -5.45 -0.30 19.62
C HIS A 4 -5.46 -1.82 19.75
N TYR A 5 -5.60 -2.53 18.64
CA TYR A 5 -5.39 -3.99 18.60
C TYR A 5 -3.93 -4.32 18.90
N TYR A 6 -3.01 -3.50 18.37
CA TYR A 6 -1.60 -3.59 18.63
C TYR A 6 -0.96 -2.20 18.66
N LYS A 7 -0.02 -1.99 19.58
CA LYS A 7 0.75 -0.76 19.65
C LYS A 7 2.16 -1.06 20.14
N GLN A 8 3.16 -0.75 19.32
CA GLN A 8 4.56 -0.86 19.70
C GLN A 8 5.37 0.26 19.01
N GLY A 9 5.90 1.19 19.82
CA GLY A 9 6.72 2.30 19.32
C GLY A 9 6.00 3.17 18.29
N LYS A 10 6.44 3.08 17.03
CA LYS A 10 5.91 3.86 15.90
C LYS A 10 4.88 3.10 15.05
N PHE A 11 4.44 1.92 15.49
CA PHE A 11 3.60 1.01 14.73
C PHE A 11 2.32 0.70 15.50
N TYR A 12 1.18 1.01 14.88
CA TYR A 12 -0.14 0.97 15.49
C TYR A 12 -1.11 0.21 14.57
N LEU A 13 -1.90 -0.72 15.12
CA LEU A 13 -2.92 -1.44 14.39
C LEU A 13 -4.28 -1.34 15.08
N TYR A 14 -5.33 -1.22 14.28
CA TYR A 14 -6.73 -1.29 14.70
C TYR A 14 -7.42 -2.48 14.04
N LEU A 15 -8.18 -3.24 14.84
CA LEU A 15 -9.07 -4.29 14.37
C LEU A 15 -10.47 -3.70 14.25
N GLY A 16 -10.99 -3.58 13.04
CA GLY A 16 -12.32 -3.04 12.81
C GLY A 16 -12.57 -2.61 11.38
N ASP A 17 -13.82 -2.23 11.10
CA ASP A 17 -14.19 -1.63 9.82
C ASP A 17 -13.50 -0.27 9.65
N CYS A 18 -12.93 -0.03 8.47
CA CYS A 18 -12.16 1.18 8.21
C CYS A 18 -13.00 2.46 8.39
N LEU A 19 -14.29 2.45 8.04
CA LEU A 19 -15.15 3.63 8.17
C LEU A 19 -15.45 3.93 9.64
N GLU A 20 -15.65 2.90 10.47
CA GLU A 20 -15.89 3.10 11.90
C GLU A 20 -14.62 3.60 12.62
N VAL A 21 -13.47 2.98 12.35
CA VAL A 21 -12.19 3.43 12.94
C VAL A 21 -11.83 4.82 12.45
N LEU A 22 -11.99 5.11 11.15
CA LEU A 22 -11.71 6.42 10.57
C LEU A 22 -12.52 7.54 11.22
N LYS A 23 -13.77 7.31 11.68
CA LYS A 23 -14.57 8.33 12.39
C LYS A 23 -13.93 8.79 13.69
N GLU A 24 -13.23 7.90 14.38
CA GLU A 24 -12.63 8.19 15.67
C GLU A 24 -11.24 8.82 15.57
N LEU A 25 -10.59 8.76 14.41
CA LEU A 25 -9.29 9.38 14.18
C LEU A 25 -9.40 10.91 14.07
N PRO A 26 -8.39 11.66 14.53
CA PRO A 26 -8.39 13.12 14.43
C PRO A 26 -8.32 13.60 12.97
N GLU A 27 -8.89 14.78 12.73
CA GLU A 27 -8.82 15.45 11.43
C GLU A 27 -7.43 15.98 11.14
N ASN A 28 -7.07 16.09 9.86
CA ASN A 28 -5.81 16.69 9.41
C ASN A 28 -4.58 16.16 10.16
N HIS A 29 -4.51 14.84 10.36
CA HIS A 29 -3.51 14.20 11.21
C HIS A 29 -2.45 13.43 10.41
N PHE A 30 -2.84 12.80 9.30
CA PHE A 30 -1.96 11.95 8.50
C PHE A 30 -1.29 12.72 7.37
N ASP A 31 -0.03 12.42 7.09
CA ASP A 31 0.76 13.02 6.01
C ASP A 31 0.57 12.27 4.69
N MET A 32 0.44 10.95 4.77
CA MET A 32 0.21 10.08 3.61
C MET A 32 -0.78 8.97 3.95
N ILE A 33 -1.66 8.66 3.01
CA ILE A 33 -2.49 7.46 3.02
C ILE A 33 -2.05 6.56 1.88
N PHE A 34 -1.84 5.27 2.14
CA PHE A 34 -1.76 4.25 1.10
C PHE A 34 -2.96 3.32 1.25
N ALA A 35 -3.71 3.09 0.18
CA ALA A 35 -4.88 2.23 0.20
C ALA A 35 -4.78 1.17 -0.92
N ASP A 36 -4.92 -0.09 -0.52
CA ASP A 36 -5.13 -1.23 -1.41
C ASP A 36 -6.52 -1.83 -1.16
N PRO A 37 -7.60 -1.16 -1.59
CA PRO A 37 -8.96 -1.57 -1.29
C PRO A 37 -9.32 -2.92 -1.94
N PRO A 38 -10.38 -3.60 -1.47
CA PRO A 38 -10.94 -4.74 -2.18
C PRO A 38 -11.19 -4.47 -3.66
N TYR A 39 -10.99 -5.49 -4.49
CA TYR A 39 -11.21 -5.42 -5.93
C TYR A 39 -12.56 -6.02 -6.35
N ASN A 40 -13.31 -6.55 -5.39
CA ASN A 40 -14.60 -7.20 -5.57
C ASN A 40 -14.55 -8.36 -6.59
N LEU A 41 -13.45 -9.14 -6.58
CA LEU A 41 -13.16 -10.17 -7.58
C LEU A 41 -13.68 -11.56 -7.21
N SER A 42 -14.16 -11.79 -5.99
CA SER A 42 -14.59 -13.09 -5.47
C SER A 42 -15.97 -13.53 -5.99
N ASN A 43 -16.17 -13.43 -7.30
CA ASN A 43 -17.41 -13.72 -8.03
C ASN A 43 -17.31 -15.03 -8.85
N GLY A 44 -16.48 -15.98 -8.42
CA GLY A 44 -16.40 -17.33 -9.03
C GLY A 44 -15.42 -17.50 -10.20
N GLY A 45 -14.48 -16.57 -10.40
CA GLY A 45 -13.44 -16.70 -11.43
C GLY A 45 -12.28 -17.65 -11.05
N PHE A 46 -11.34 -17.83 -11.98
CA PHE A 46 -10.09 -18.56 -11.77
C PHE A 46 -8.87 -17.76 -12.25
N THR A 47 -7.71 -17.98 -11.62
CA THR A 47 -6.41 -17.40 -11.97
C THR A 47 -5.34 -18.50 -12.04
N CYS A 48 -4.14 -18.16 -12.51
CA CYS A 48 -3.01 -19.07 -12.57
C CYS A 48 -2.14 -18.94 -11.32
N HIS A 49 -1.86 -20.05 -10.65
CA HIS A 49 -0.82 -20.13 -9.62
C HIS A 49 0.03 -21.37 -9.87
N ALA A 50 1.35 -21.18 -10.01
CA ALA A 50 2.30 -22.25 -10.31
C ALA A 50 1.88 -23.14 -11.50
N GLY A 51 1.34 -22.51 -12.56
CA GLY A 51 0.88 -23.21 -13.77
C GLY A 51 -0.46 -23.93 -13.64
N LYS A 52 -1.15 -23.83 -12.49
CA LYS A 52 -2.46 -24.46 -12.25
C LYS A 52 -3.56 -23.42 -12.10
N ALA A 53 -4.77 -23.80 -12.50
CA ALA A 53 -5.97 -23.00 -12.24
C ALA A 53 -6.30 -23.04 -10.74
N VAL A 54 -6.46 -21.86 -10.14
CA VAL A 54 -6.88 -21.68 -8.74
C VAL A 54 -8.01 -20.64 -8.70
N SER A 55 -8.92 -20.74 -7.74
CA SER A 55 -10.02 -19.76 -7.61
C SER A 55 -9.51 -18.36 -7.32
N VAL A 56 -10.15 -17.33 -7.89
CA VAL A 56 -9.90 -15.91 -7.54
C VAL A 56 -10.61 -15.47 -6.27
N ASN A 57 -11.35 -16.36 -5.59
CA ASN A 57 -12.05 -16.03 -4.36
C ASN A 57 -11.03 -15.72 -3.25
N LYS A 58 -10.83 -14.44 -2.97
CA LYS A 58 -9.87 -13.90 -1.98
C LYS A 58 -10.47 -13.75 -0.58
N GLY A 59 -11.80 -13.70 -0.48
CA GLY A 59 -12.53 -13.63 0.80
C GLY A 59 -13.98 -13.18 0.64
N LYS A 60 -14.78 -13.23 1.71
CA LYS A 60 -16.16 -12.69 1.70
C LYS A 60 -16.18 -11.16 1.51
N TRP A 61 -15.14 -10.48 1.99
CA TRP A 61 -14.93 -9.03 1.87
C TRP A 61 -14.68 -8.55 0.42
N ASP A 62 -14.38 -9.46 -0.51
CA ASP A 62 -14.03 -9.17 -1.90
C ASP A 62 -15.15 -9.61 -2.87
N LYS A 63 -16.42 -9.70 -2.42
CA LYS A 63 -17.58 -9.99 -3.29
C LYS A 63 -18.27 -8.71 -3.74
N SER A 64 -18.51 -8.58 -5.04
CA SER A 64 -19.26 -7.43 -5.59
C SER A 64 -20.71 -7.46 -5.10
N LYS A 65 -21.25 -6.27 -4.79
CA LYS A 65 -22.69 -6.07 -4.52
C LYS A 65 -23.41 -5.35 -5.65
N GLY A 66 -22.73 -5.17 -6.80
CA GLY A 66 -23.18 -4.40 -7.96
C GLY A 66 -22.43 -3.08 -8.09
N VAL A 67 -22.23 -2.62 -9.33
CA VAL A 67 -21.37 -1.47 -9.69
C VAL A 67 -21.65 -0.22 -8.84
N GLU A 68 -22.92 0.14 -8.65
CA GLU A 68 -23.29 1.33 -7.87
C GLU A 68 -22.94 1.21 -6.38
N LYS A 69 -23.14 0.03 -5.78
CA LYS A 69 -22.82 -0.21 -4.37
C LYS A 69 -21.32 -0.27 -4.16
N ASP A 70 -20.60 -0.88 -5.08
CA ASP A 70 -19.14 -0.95 -5.07
C ASP A 70 -18.54 0.46 -5.20
N PHE A 71 -19.08 1.27 -6.12
CA PHE A 71 -18.68 2.68 -6.25
C PHE A 71 -19.01 3.50 -5.00
N LYS A 72 -20.20 3.31 -4.42
CA LYS A 72 -20.59 3.98 -3.17
C LYS A 72 -19.61 3.67 -2.04
N PHE A 73 -19.21 2.41 -1.90
CA PHE A 73 -18.17 2.01 -0.95
C PHE A 73 -16.86 2.77 -1.20
N HIS A 74 -16.38 2.81 -2.46
CA HIS A 74 -15.16 3.54 -2.80
C HIS A 74 -15.24 5.03 -2.43
N LYS A 75 -16.38 5.67 -2.72
CA LYS A 75 -16.61 7.07 -2.38
C LYS A 75 -16.60 7.30 -0.85
N GLU A 76 -17.25 6.44 -0.08
CA GLU A 76 -17.36 6.59 1.39
C GLU A 76 -16.00 6.54 2.08
N TRP A 77 -15.15 5.54 1.79
CA TRP A 77 -13.86 5.46 2.48
C TRP A 77 -12.87 6.51 1.98
N ILE A 78 -12.94 6.93 0.70
CA ILE A 78 -12.13 8.03 0.17
C ILE A 78 -12.51 9.34 0.86
N ASN A 79 -13.80 9.61 1.04
CA ASN A 79 -14.29 10.78 1.77
C ASN A 79 -13.82 10.75 3.25
N ALA A 80 -13.93 9.62 3.92
CA ALA A 80 -13.45 9.45 5.29
C ALA A 80 -11.93 9.66 5.40
N CYS A 81 -11.15 9.17 4.42
CA CYS A 81 -9.72 9.42 4.32
C CYS A 81 -9.40 10.91 4.11
N LYS A 82 -10.21 11.63 3.33
CA LYS A 82 -10.04 13.08 3.11
C LYS A 82 -10.10 13.87 4.40
N ARG A 83 -10.98 13.50 5.32
CA ARG A 83 -11.13 14.16 6.61
C ARG A 83 -9.86 14.06 7.47
N VAL A 84 -9.25 12.87 7.55
CA VAL A 84 -8.10 12.59 8.42
C VAL A 84 -6.75 12.99 7.81
N LEU A 85 -6.66 13.14 6.49
CA LEU A 85 -5.44 13.57 5.79
C LEU A 85 -5.18 15.07 6.00
N LYS A 86 -3.93 15.50 6.21
CA LYS A 86 -3.56 16.92 6.25
C LYS A 86 -3.85 17.62 4.92
N PRO A 87 -4.08 18.94 4.87
CA PRO A 87 -4.33 19.67 3.62
C PRO A 87 -3.26 19.42 2.53
N GLU A 88 -1.99 19.43 2.92
CA GLU A 88 -0.82 19.11 2.10
C GLU A 88 -0.56 17.62 1.90
N GLY A 89 -1.30 16.78 2.63
CA GLY A 89 -1.16 15.34 2.61
C GLY A 89 -1.63 14.71 1.30
N THR A 90 -1.16 13.49 1.06
CA THR A 90 -1.41 12.78 -0.19
C THR A 90 -1.94 11.38 0.02
N ILE A 91 -2.73 10.92 -0.94
CA ILE A 91 -3.25 9.56 -1.00
C ILE A 91 -2.70 8.82 -2.22
N TRP A 92 -2.31 7.57 -1.98
CA TRP A 92 -1.97 6.59 -3.00
C TRP A 92 -3.04 5.49 -2.98
N ILE A 93 -3.65 5.20 -4.13
CA ILE A 93 -4.61 4.09 -4.27
C ILE A 93 -4.07 3.10 -5.28
N SER A 94 -3.93 1.83 -4.87
CA SER A 94 -3.56 0.73 -5.76
C SER A 94 -4.79 -0.02 -6.24
N GLY A 95 -4.80 -0.42 -7.50
CA GLY A 95 -5.92 -1.15 -8.06
C GLY A 95 -5.61 -1.80 -9.41
N THR A 96 -6.47 -2.73 -9.78
CA THR A 96 -6.52 -3.24 -11.16
C THR A 96 -7.64 -2.50 -11.91
N TYR A 97 -7.77 -2.75 -13.22
CA TYR A 97 -8.85 -2.21 -14.05
C TYR A 97 -10.27 -2.51 -13.51
N HIS A 98 -10.43 -3.46 -12.59
CA HIS A 98 -11.72 -3.80 -11.98
C HIS A 98 -12.21 -2.74 -10.97
N SER A 99 -11.31 -2.00 -10.32
CA SER A 99 -11.67 -1.04 -9.25
C SER A 99 -11.03 0.34 -9.41
N ILE A 100 -9.90 0.45 -10.13
CA ILE A 100 -9.12 1.69 -10.14
C ILE A 100 -9.87 2.86 -10.81
N TYR A 101 -10.68 2.59 -11.84
CA TYR A 101 -11.47 3.63 -12.50
C TYR A 101 -12.54 4.21 -11.56
N ALA A 102 -13.20 3.37 -10.77
CA ALA A 102 -14.16 3.79 -9.75
C ALA A 102 -13.48 4.62 -8.66
N CYS A 103 -12.29 4.20 -8.20
CA CYS A 103 -11.50 4.94 -7.22
C CYS A 103 -11.05 6.31 -7.75
N GLY A 104 -10.56 6.36 -9.00
CA GLY A 104 -10.15 7.61 -9.64
C GLY A 104 -11.29 8.60 -9.78
N PHE A 105 -12.46 8.12 -10.21
CA PHE A 105 -13.65 8.97 -10.29
C PHE A 105 -14.12 9.45 -8.91
N ALA A 106 -14.11 8.58 -7.90
CA ALA A 106 -14.43 8.96 -6.53
C ALA A 106 -13.47 10.03 -5.98
N LEU A 107 -12.15 9.92 -6.22
CA LEU A 107 -11.19 10.96 -5.86
C LEU A 107 -11.55 12.32 -6.46
N GLN A 108 -11.93 12.37 -7.74
CA GLN A 108 -12.32 13.60 -8.40
C GLN A 108 -13.60 14.20 -7.82
N LEU A 109 -14.63 13.37 -7.57
CA LEU A 109 -15.87 13.83 -6.92
C LEU A 109 -15.61 14.39 -5.51
N GLU A 110 -14.71 13.74 -4.77
CA GLU A 110 -14.30 14.20 -3.45
C GLU A 110 -13.30 15.36 -3.51
N GLY A 111 -13.01 15.92 -4.68
CA GLY A 111 -12.22 17.14 -4.84
C GLY A 111 -10.72 16.99 -4.62
N TYR A 112 -10.18 15.78 -4.69
CA TYR A 112 -8.74 15.55 -4.77
C TYR A 112 -8.21 16.00 -6.14
N LYS A 113 -6.95 16.45 -6.20
CA LYS A 113 -6.23 16.59 -7.47
C LYS A 113 -5.33 15.37 -7.68
N ILE A 114 -5.62 14.59 -8.72
CA ILE A 114 -4.73 13.53 -9.19
C ILE A 114 -3.47 14.18 -9.76
N LEU A 115 -2.30 13.77 -9.25
CA LEU A 115 -0.98 14.23 -9.66
C LEU A 115 -0.43 13.34 -10.78
N ASN A 116 -0.50 12.02 -10.59
CA ASN A 116 -0.13 11.02 -11.59
C ASN A 116 -0.94 9.74 -11.41
N ASP A 117 -1.19 9.05 -12.52
CA ASP A 117 -1.33 7.61 -12.53
C ASP A 117 0.03 6.96 -12.82
N ILE A 118 0.29 5.84 -12.15
CA ILE A 118 1.52 5.09 -12.28
C ILE A 118 1.17 3.66 -12.65
N CYS A 119 1.83 3.13 -13.69
CA CYS A 119 1.76 1.74 -14.06
C CYS A 119 2.82 0.95 -13.28
N TRP A 120 2.38 0.13 -12.33
CA TRP A 120 3.22 -0.90 -11.73
C TRP A 120 3.23 -2.14 -12.64
N PHE A 121 4.20 -2.17 -13.54
CA PHE A 121 4.47 -3.33 -14.38
C PHE A 121 5.18 -4.42 -13.57
N LYS A 122 4.74 -5.67 -13.73
CA LYS A 122 5.24 -6.85 -13.03
C LYS A 122 5.94 -7.76 -14.05
N PRO A 123 7.29 -7.68 -14.17
CA PRO A 123 8.04 -8.51 -15.12
C PRO A 123 7.86 -10.02 -14.89
N ASN A 124 7.50 -10.41 -13.66
CA ASN A 124 7.26 -11.79 -13.25
C ASN A 124 5.77 -12.13 -13.07
N ALA A 125 4.88 -11.47 -13.82
CA ALA A 125 3.44 -11.77 -13.79
C ALA A 125 3.15 -13.21 -14.23
N SER A 126 2.17 -13.85 -13.58
CA SER A 126 1.72 -15.18 -13.98
C SER A 126 0.98 -15.12 -15.31
N PRO A 127 1.15 -16.12 -16.20
CA PRO A 127 0.51 -16.10 -17.52
C PRO A 127 -1.01 -16.26 -17.42
N ASN A 128 -1.71 -15.74 -18.41
CA ASN A 128 -3.16 -15.95 -18.57
C ASN A 128 -3.44 -17.34 -19.16
N LEU A 129 -4.07 -18.23 -18.37
CA LEU A 129 -4.39 -19.59 -18.81
C LEU A 129 -5.59 -19.67 -19.76
N SER A 130 -6.45 -18.65 -19.82
CA SER A 130 -7.64 -18.68 -20.69
C SER A 130 -7.30 -18.47 -22.15
N CYS A 131 -6.17 -17.80 -22.45
CA CYS A 131 -5.76 -17.38 -23.79
C CYS A 131 -6.82 -16.55 -24.55
N ARG A 132 -7.82 -15.97 -23.87
CA ARG A 132 -8.89 -15.16 -24.48
C ARG A 132 -8.61 -13.66 -24.47
N TYR A 133 -7.68 -13.22 -23.64
CA TYR A 133 -7.30 -11.82 -23.44
C TYR A 133 -5.87 -11.73 -22.90
N PHE A 134 -5.29 -10.54 -22.90
CA PHE A 134 -3.92 -10.30 -22.47
C PHE A 134 -3.67 -10.72 -21.01
N THR A 135 -2.41 -11.02 -20.70
CA THR A 135 -1.97 -11.26 -19.32
C THR A 135 -2.09 -10.01 -18.48
N ALA A 136 -2.73 -10.12 -17.31
CA ALA A 136 -2.77 -9.07 -16.31
C ALA A 136 -1.38 -8.89 -15.67
N SER A 137 -0.53 -8.13 -16.36
CA SER A 137 0.89 -7.92 -16.02
C SER A 137 1.17 -6.60 -15.31
N HIS A 138 0.14 -5.81 -15.00
CA HIS A 138 0.32 -4.57 -14.26
C HIS A 138 -0.84 -4.29 -13.31
N GLU A 139 -0.60 -3.39 -12.37
CA GLU A 139 -1.60 -2.66 -11.58
C GLU A 139 -1.40 -1.16 -11.78
N THR A 140 -2.44 -0.39 -11.52
CA THR A 140 -2.40 1.07 -11.55
C THR A 140 -2.33 1.61 -10.13
N LEU A 141 -1.51 2.64 -9.92
CA LEU A 141 -1.46 3.42 -8.69
C LEU A 141 -1.91 4.84 -9.03
N ILE A 142 -2.86 5.39 -8.29
CA ILE A 142 -3.23 6.80 -8.40
C ILE A 142 -2.59 7.56 -7.24
N TRP A 143 -1.83 8.60 -7.56
CA TRP A 143 -1.27 9.54 -6.58
C TRP A 143 -2.06 10.85 -6.63
N ALA A 144 -2.61 11.29 -5.50
CA ALA A 144 -3.42 12.51 -5.44
C ALA A 144 -3.16 13.34 -4.17
N ILE A 145 -3.27 14.66 -4.29
CA ILE A 145 -3.20 15.60 -3.15
C ILE A 145 -4.60 15.94 -2.64
N LYS A 146 -4.77 16.05 -1.31
CA LYS A 146 -6.03 16.43 -0.67
C LYS A 146 -6.51 17.81 -1.11
N ASP A 147 -5.69 18.84 -0.91
CA ASP A 147 -6.01 20.22 -1.28
C ASP A 147 -5.13 20.66 -2.46
N PRO A 148 -5.70 20.91 -3.66
CA PRO A 148 -4.95 21.37 -4.83
C PRO A 148 -4.20 22.71 -4.62
N LYS A 149 -4.57 23.49 -3.60
CA LYS A 149 -3.92 24.76 -3.24
C LYS A 149 -2.71 24.57 -2.31
N ALA A 150 -2.61 23.43 -1.64
CA ALA A 150 -1.50 23.12 -0.75
C ALA A 150 -0.27 22.60 -1.51
N LYS A 151 0.89 22.57 -0.83
CA LYS A 151 2.14 22.04 -1.39
C LYS A 151 2.43 20.65 -0.84
N HIS A 152 2.16 19.62 -1.64
CA HIS A 152 2.50 18.24 -1.27
C HIS A 152 4.01 18.00 -1.21
N THR A 153 4.40 16.95 -0.50
CA THR A 153 5.78 16.45 -0.50
C THR A 153 6.04 15.62 -1.76
N PHE A 154 7.10 15.97 -2.48
CA PHE A 154 7.70 15.13 -3.52
C PHE A 154 9.22 15.21 -3.43
N ASN A 155 9.86 14.11 -3.04
CA ASN A 155 11.32 14.04 -2.89
C ASN A 155 11.98 13.80 -4.26
N TYR A 156 11.89 14.79 -5.14
CA TYR A 156 12.31 14.71 -6.54
C TYR A 156 13.76 14.25 -6.71
N GLU A 157 14.71 14.85 -5.99
CA GLU A 157 16.13 14.48 -6.11
C GLU A 157 16.36 13.02 -5.70
N LEU A 158 15.72 12.55 -4.63
CA LEU A 158 15.77 11.14 -4.24
C LEU A 158 15.20 10.21 -5.33
N MET A 159 14.11 10.60 -5.98
CA MET A 159 13.51 9.82 -7.08
C MET A 159 14.40 9.81 -8.34
N LYS A 160 15.17 10.86 -8.56
CA LYS A 160 16.08 10.99 -9.71
C LYS A 160 17.41 10.26 -9.47
N GLU A 161 18.01 10.44 -8.30
CA GLU A 161 19.40 10.08 -7.99
C GLU A 161 19.53 8.83 -7.13
N GLY A 162 18.44 8.39 -6.48
CA GLY A 162 18.46 7.19 -5.64
C GLY A 162 18.80 5.91 -6.41
N ASP A 163 19.38 4.95 -5.69
CA ASP A 163 19.64 3.60 -6.19
C ASP A 163 18.34 2.79 -6.26
N TRP A 164 17.71 2.83 -7.43
CA TRP A 164 16.43 2.18 -7.75
C TRP A 164 16.54 1.07 -8.80
N HIS A 165 17.69 0.98 -9.47
CA HIS A 165 17.88 0.11 -10.64
C HIS A 165 17.92 -1.38 -10.26
N LYS A 166 18.23 -1.67 -8.99
CA LYS A 166 18.19 -3.02 -8.43
C LYS A 166 16.78 -3.58 -8.35
N GLU A 167 15.78 -2.73 -8.07
CA GLU A 167 14.39 -3.16 -7.93
C GLU A 167 13.54 -2.86 -9.17
N ASP A 168 13.95 -1.92 -10.02
CA ASP A 168 13.24 -1.51 -11.24
C ASP A 168 14.15 -1.43 -12.45
N ILE A 169 13.98 -2.42 -13.34
CA ILE A 169 14.78 -2.58 -14.56
C ILE A 169 14.62 -1.44 -15.57
N LEU A 170 13.57 -0.60 -15.44
CA LEU A 170 13.37 0.55 -16.33
C LEU A 170 14.01 1.84 -15.80
N LYS A 171 14.37 1.90 -14.50
CA LYS A 171 14.92 3.12 -13.89
C LYS A 171 16.40 3.27 -14.24
N LYS A 172 16.71 4.29 -15.07
CA LYS A 172 18.08 4.70 -15.39
C LYS A 172 18.68 5.61 -14.31
N GLU A 173 19.97 5.47 -14.04
CA GLU A 173 20.71 6.29 -13.08
C GLU A 173 20.66 7.79 -13.42
N ASN A 174 20.50 8.64 -12.41
CA ASN A 174 20.46 10.12 -12.53
C ASN A 174 19.42 10.70 -13.50
N LYS A 175 18.46 9.89 -13.96
CA LYS A 175 17.31 10.31 -14.77
C LYS A 175 16.05 10.39 -13.91
N GLN A 176 15.15 11.29 -14.30
CA GLN A 176 13.85 11.46 -13.65
C GLN A 176 13.09 10.12 -13.56
N MET A 177 12.44 9.90 -12.41
CA MET A 177 11.54 8.77 -12.24
C MET A 177 10.33 8.93 -13.16
N ARG A 178 10.04 7.90 -13.95
CA ARG A 178 8.90 7.89 -14.89
C ARG A 178 7.67 7.28 -14.23
N SER A 179 6.53 7.35 -14.89
CA SER A 179 5.25 6.79 -14.43
C SER A 179 5.06 5.29 -14.72
N VAL A 180 6.07 4.60 -15.25
CA VAL A 180 6.04 3.15 -15.45
C VAL A 180 7.15 2.53 -14.62
N TRP A 181 6.79 1.71 -13.64
CA TRP A 181 7.69 1.09 -12.68
C TRP A 181 7.70 -0.43 -12.88
N ALA A 182 8.84 -0.98 -13.27
CA ALA A 182 8.98 -2.42 -13.51
C ALA A 182 9.50 -3.14 -12.27
N ILE A 183 8.62 -3.29 -11.27
CA ILE A 183 8.95 -3.88 -9.96
C ILE A 183 8.32 -5.27 -9.86
N GLY A 184 9.09 -6.25 -9.37
CA GLY A 184 8.59 -7.62 -9.19
C GLY A 184 7.48 -7.75 -8.13
N THR A 185 6.70 -8.83 -8.23
CA THR A 185 5.78 -9.27 -7.15
C THR A 185 6.55 -9.63 -5.87
N PRO A 186 5.89 -9.67 -4.68
CA PRO A 186 6.60 -9.91 -3.42
C PRO A 186 7.39 -11.21 -3.42
N LYS A 187 8.65 -11.11 -2.97
CA LYS A 187 9.63 -12.19 -2.92
C LYS A 187 9.21 -13.25 -1.90
N ALA A 188 9.76 -14.46 -2.02
CA ALA A 188 9.46 -15.57 -1.11
C ALA A 188 9.77 -15.22 0.37
N ILE A 189 10.86 -14.48 0.60
CA ILE A 189 11.26 -14.03 1.95
C ILE A 189 10.21 -13.14 2.61
N GLU A 190 9.48 -12.34 1.83
CA GLU A 190 8.43 -11.45 2.33
C GLU A 190 7.18 -12.23 2.81
N LYS A 191 7.06 -13.52 2.47
CA LYS A 191 5.91 -14.38 2.75
C LYS A 191 6.19 -15.49 3.77
N ARG A 192 7.35 -15.46 4.44
CA ARG A 192 7.80 -16.56 5.31
C ARG A 192 6.92 -16.86 6.52
N PHE A 193 6.15 -15.87 7.00
CA PHE A 193 5.25 -16.02 8.16
C PHE A 193 3.83 -16.41 7.81
N GLY A 194 3.51 -16.49 6.52
CA GLY A 194 2.14 -16.63 6.03
C GLY A 194 1.95 -15.83 4.75
N LYS A 195 0.95 -16.23 3.96
CA LYS A 195 0.62 -15.58 2.69
C LYS A 195 -0.66 -14.76 2.86
N HIS A 196 -0.59 -13.45 2.62
CA HIS A 196 -1.77 -12.67 2.26
C HIS A 196 -1.98 -12.76 0.74
N PRO A 197 -3.21 -13.02 0.25
CA PRO A 197 -3.45 -13.29 -1.18
C PRO A 197 -3.03 -12.13 -2.09
N THR A 198 -3.09 -10.89 -1.59
CA THR A 198 -2.76 -9.66 -2.34
C THR A 198 -1.63 -8.85 -1.71
N GLN A 199 -0.71 -9.50 -0.98
CA GLN A 199 0.45 -8.79 -0.41
C GLN A 199 1.18 -7.96 -1.48
N LYS A 200 1.43 -6.68 -1.19
CA LYS A 200 2.21 -5.78 -2.04
C LYS A 200 3.70 -5.93 -1.75
N SER A 201 4.53 -5.63 -2.77
CA SER A 201 6.00 -5.72 -2.70
C SER A 201 6.57 -4.63 -1.79
N GLU A 202 7.50 -5.00 -0.90
CA GLU A 202 8.22 -4.01 -0.07
C GLU A 202 8.95 -2.97 -0.92
N ASP A 203 9.50 -3.35 -2.09
CA ASP A 203 10.21 -2.44 -3.00
C ASP A 203 9.28 -1.36 -3.58
N LEU A 204 8.04 -1.75 -3.90
CA LEU A 204 7.01 -0.83 -4.39
C LEU A 204 6.64 0.19 -3.30
N LEU A 205 6.31 -0.30 -2.11
CA LEU A 205 5.90 0.56 -1.00
C LEU A 205 7.04 1.48 -0.56
N LYS A 206 8.29 0.99 -0.61
CA LYS A 206 9.50 1.79 -0.31
C LYS A 206 9.57 2.99 -1.22
N ARG A 207 9.33 2.81 -2.52
CA ARG A 207 9.30 3.93 -3.48
C ARG A 207 8.18 4.92 -3.16
N ILE A 208 6.96 4.44 -2.92
CA ILE A 208 5.79 5.28 -2.60
C ILE A 208 6.05 6.14 -1.35
N VAL A 209 6.46 5.49 -0.25
CA VAL A 209 6.76 6.14 1.03
C VAL A 209 7.86 7.17 0.85
N LEU A 210 8.98 6.80 0.23
CA LEU A 210 10.12 7.69 0.06
C LEU A 210 9.87 8.80 -0.97
N ALA A 211 8.99 8.62 -1.95
CA ALA A 211 8.64 9.66 -2.91
C ALA A 211 7.87 10.81 -2.26
N SER A 212 7.00 10.50 -1.29
CA SER A 212 5.94 11.41 -0.87
C SER A 212 5.86 11.71 0.63
N THR A 213 6.86 11.29 1.42
CA THR A 213 6.95 11.57 2.87
C THR A 213 8.35 11.97 3.31
N LYS A 214 8.47 12.61 4.47
CA LYS A 214 9.71 12.91 5.20
C LYS A 214 9.85 11.97 6.41
N LYS A 215 11.05 11.91 6.99
CA LYS A 215 11.27 11.15 8.24
C LYS A 215 10.37 11.74 9.34
N GLY A 216 9.73 10.88 10.12
CA GLY A 216 8.81 11.31 11.19
C GLY A 216 7.36 11.51 10.75
N ASP A 217 7.06 11.56 9.44
CA ASP A 217 5.69 11.64 8.94
C ASP A 217 4.85 10.44 9.39
N LEU A 218 3.54 10.66 9.50
CA LEU A 218 2.56 9.66 9.91
C LEU A 218 1.78 9.13 8.70
N ILE A 219 1.85 7.82 8.52
CA ILE A 219 1.26 7.10 7.40
C ILE A 219 0.07 6.27 7.88
N LEU A 220 -1.04 6.33 7.13
CA LEU A 220 -2.22 5.48 7.34
C LEU A 220 -2.40 4.49 6.19
N ASP A 221 -2.80 3.27 6.54
CA ASP A 221 -3.30 2.26 5.61
C ASP A 221 -4.65 1.72 6.11
N PRO A 222 -5.78 2.12 5.48
CA PRO A 222 -7.11 1.70 5.92
C PRO A 222 -7.45 0.25 5.53
N PHE A 223 -6.60 -0.42 4.75
CA PHE A 223 -6.77 -1.80 4.27
C PHE A 223 -5.46 -2.57 4.46
N THR A 224 -4.93 -2.55 5.67
CA THR A 224 -3.50 -2.84 5.89
C THR A 224 -3.10 -4.28 5.58
N GLY A 225 -4.02 -5.25 5.69
CA GLY A 225 -3.73 -6.66 5.53
C GLY A 225 -2.54 -7.08 6.36
N SER A 226 -1.53 -7.64 5.69
CA SER A 226 -0.24 -8.04 6.30
C SER A 226 0.76 -6.88 6.57
N SER A 227 0.31 -5.62 6.49
CA SER A 227 1.02 -4.38 6.82
C SER A 227 2.36 -4.15 6.12
N THR A 228 2.51 -4.51 4.84
CA THR A 228 3.70 -4.14 4.06
C THR A 228 3.98 -2.63 4.13
N THR A 229 2.93 -1.80 4.02
CA THR A 229 3.03 -0.34 4.17
C THR A 229 3.69 0.05 5.49
N GLY A 230 3.27 -0.58 6.59
CA GLY A 230 3.78 -0.29 7.91
C GLY A 230 5.22 -0.72 8.15
N LEU A 231 5.61 -1.90 7.66
CA LEU A 231 6.98 -2.40 7.79
C LEU A 231 7.97 -1.47 7.08
N VAL A 232 7.63 -1.07 5.86
CA VAL A 232 8.43 -0.12 5.06
C VAL A 232 8.46 1.26 5.72
N SER A 233 7.30 1.74 6.21
CA SER A 233 7.21 3.02 6.91
C SER A 233 8.15 3.06 8.12
N TYR A 234 8.11 2.01 8.94
CA TYR A 234 8.99 1.87 10.10
C TYR A 234 10.47 1.81 9.72
N LEU A 235 10.83 0.99 8.71
CA LEU A 235 12.20 0.93 8.17
C LEU A 235 12.71 2.29 7.71
N CYS A 236 11.84 3.09 7.11
CA CYS A 236 12.15 4.43 6.62
C CYS A 236 12.09 5.48 7.73
N GLY A 237 11.77 5.12 8.98
CA GLY A 237 11.71 6.06 10.11
C GLY A 237 10.44 6.93 10.14
N ARG A 238 9.33 6.45 9.57
CA ARG A 238 8.00 7.06 9.64
C ARG A 238 7.16 6.36 10.71
N TYR A 239 6.09 7.02 11.13
CA TYR A 239 5.06 6.42 11.96
C TYR A 239 3.99 5.76 11.08
N PHE A 240 3.33 4.74 11.61
CA PHE A 240 2.36 3.96 10.86
C PHE A 240 1.12 3.60 11.68
N VAL A 241 -0.04 3.77 11.07
CA VAL A 241 -1.34 3.27 11.52
C VAL A 241 -1.94 2.37 10.45
N GLY A 242 -2.25 1.14 10.80
CA GLY A 242 -2.95 0.19 9.93
C GLY A 242 -4.34 -0.17 10.47
N ILE A 243 -5.31 -0.34 9.59
CA ILE A 243 -6.66 -0.80 9.93
C ILE A 243 -6.97 -2.04 9.09
N ASP A 244 -7.46 -3.09 9.72
CA ASP A 244 -8.02 -4.25 9.02
C ASP A 244 -9.18 -4.86 9.81
N THR A 245 -10.09 -5.53 9.10
CA THR A 245 -11.20 -6.27 9.71
C THR A 245 -10.82 -7.70 10.09
N GLU A 246 -9.77 -8.26 9.48
CA GLU A 246 -9.37 -9.66 9.64
C GLU A 246 -8.25 -9.79 10.67
N LYS A 247 -8.59 -10.36 11.83
CA LYS A 247 -7.65 -10.57 12.94
C LYS A 247 -6.40 -11.35 12.53
N ASP A 248 -6.54 -12.39 11.71
CA ASP A 248 -5.44 -13.24 11.27
C ASP A 248 -4.39 -12.46 10.47
N TYR A 249 -4.82 -11.45 9.70
CA TYR A 249 -3.90 -10.59 8.96
C TYR A 249 -3.17 -9.63 9.87
N LEU A 250 -3.84 -9.08 10.89
CA LEU A 250 -3.18 -8.26 11.91
C LEU A 250 -2.17 -9.08 12.74
N ASP A 251 -2.48 -10.33 13.08
CA ASP A 251 -1.55 -11.23 13.77
C ASP A 251 -0.32 -11.54 12.90
N LEU A 252 -0.52 -11.72 11.59
CA LEU A 252 0.59 -11.85 10.64
C LEU A 252 1.44 -10.58 10.57
N SER A 253 0.82 -9.40 10.57
CA SER A 253 1.51 -8.11 10.60
C SER A 253 2.38 -7.96 11.84
N ILE A 254 1.87 -8.34 13.02
CA ILE A 254 2.64 -8.31 14.27
C ILE A 254 3.87 -9.21 14.18
N LYS A 255 3.73 -10.45 13.68
CA LYS A 255 4.87 -11.38 13.51
C LYS A 255 5.95 -10.80 12.58
N ARG A 256 5.52 -10.23 11.44
CA ARG A 256 6.45 -9.59 10.48
C ARG A 256 7.17 -8.40 11.12
N PHE A 257 6.43 -7.58 11.89
CA PHE A 257 6.97 -6.39 12.53
C PHE A 257 7.96 -6.71 13.66
N GLU A 258 7.65 -7.68 14.52
CA GLU A 258 8.55 -8.07 15.62
C GLU A 258 9.87 -8.65 15.10
N GLU A 259 9.83 -9.43 14.00
CA GLU A 259 11.08 -9.88 13.40
C GLU A 259 11.88 -8.72 12.80
N LEU A 260 11.22 -7.82 12.07
CA LEU A 260 11.87 -6.64 11.51
C LEU A 260 12.61 -5.86 12.60
N LYS A 261 11.94 -5.61 13.71
CA LYS A 261 12.47 -4.91 14.88
C LYS A 261 13.67 -5.65 15.48
N LYS A 262 13.55 -6.96 15.73
CA LYS A 262 14.65 -7.80 16.24
C LYS A 262 15.88 -7.76 15.32
N ASN A 263 15.67 -7.77 14.00
CA ASN A 263 16.74 -7.71 13.01
C ASN A 263 17.43 -6.34 13.00
N MET A 264 16.68 -5.25 13.16
CA MET A 264 17.25 -3.90 13.29
C MET A 264 18.06 -3.73 14.57
N GLU A 265 17.54 -4.18 15.71
CA GLU A 265 18.22 -4.14 17.00
C GLU A 265 19.53 -4.94 16.96
N SER A 266 19.49 -6.16 16.41
CA SER A 266 20.68 -7.02 16.28
C SER A 266 21.78 -6.38 15.42
N LYS A 267 21.41 -5.68 14.33
CA LYS A 267 22.36 -4.94 13.48
C LYS A 267 22.98 -3.76 14.24
N LEU A 268 22.16 -3.01 14.99
CA LEU A 268 22.64 -1.88 15.78
C LEU A 268 23.62 -2.34 16.87
N THR A 269 23.33 -3.44 17.56
CA THR A 269 24.25 -4.04 18.55
C THR A 269 25.58 -4.48 17.93
N ARG A 270 25.56 -5.05 16.71
CA ARG A 270 26.79 -5.45 16.01
C ARG A 270 27.62 -4.25 15.55
N PHE A 271 26.96 -3.20 15.06
CA PHE A 271 27.64 -1.97 14.64
C PHE A 271 28.35 -1.32 15.82
N ASN A 272 27.64 -1.12 16.94
CA ASN A 272 28.21 -0.50 18.14
C ASN A 272 29.39 -1.30 18.74
N LYS A 273 29.41 -2.63 18.58
CA LYS A 273 30.55 -3.47 19.03
C LYS A 273 31.80 -3.33 18.15
N ASN A 274 31.62 -3.00 16.88
CA ASN A 274 32.72 -2.82 15.94
C ASN A 274 33.34 -1.42 16.03
N ASP A 275 32.59 -0.41 16.48
CA ASP A 275 33.10 0.97 16.70
C ASP A 275 33.87 1.13 18.02
N THR A 276 33.76 0.16 18.93
CA THR A 276 34.49 0.13 20.22
C THR A 276 35.77 -0.72 20.21
N LYS A 277 36.23 -1.16 19.03
CA LYS A 277 37.51 -1.84 18.81
C LYS A 277 38.42 -0.99 17.97
#